data_AF-A0A914GNW9-F1
#
_entry.id   AF-A0A914GNW9-F1
#
_cell.length_a   1.000
_cell.length_b   1.000
_cell.length_c   1.000
_cell.angle_alpha   90.00
_cell.angle_beta   90.00
_cell.angle_gamma   90.00
#
_symmetry.space_group_name_H-M   'P 1'
#
loop_
_entity.id
_entity.type
_entity.pdbx_description
1 polymer ?
#
loop_
_entity_poly.entity_id
_entity_poly.type
_entity_poly.pdbx_seq_one_letter_code
_entity_poly.pdbx_strand_id
1 'polypeptide(L)'
;MAWSCRAAFQFSVVSCNKSGECLRQQGALHRFNVYAADGFRNWGRPEFIKFEELMGPKNSLYDEKEDAVTFKAEVVAEEPNGMA
;
A
#
# COMPACT_ATOMS: atom_id res chain seq x y z
N MET A 1 -7.95 7.28 -26.12
CA MET A 1 -8.59 7.58 -24.82
C MET A 1 -7.58 7.30 -23.73
N ALA A 2 -7.53 8.11 -22.67
CA ALA A 2 -6.75 7.75 -21.48
C ALA A 2 -7.51 6.67 -20.71
N TRP A 3 -6.80 5.66 -20.17
CA TRP A 3 -7.44 4.62 -19.38
C TRP A 3 -7.95 5.17 -18.04
N SER A 4 -9.00 4.55 -17.50
CA SER A 4 -9.42 4.75 -16.12
C SER A 4 -9.86 3.44 -15.47
N CYS A 5 -9.72 3.32 -14.15
CA CYS A 5 -10.12 2.15 -13.38
C CYS A 5 -10.66 2.60 -12.02
N ARG A 6 -11.79 2.02 -11.60
CA ARG A 6 -12.30 2.18 -10.25
C ARG A 6 -11.68 1.12 -9.35
N ALA A 7 -10.98 1.54 -8.30
CA ALA A 7 -10.32 0.62 -7.39
C ALA A 7 -10.42 1.07 -5.92
N ALA A 8 -10.38 0.10 -5.01
CA ALA A 8 -10.21 0.30 -3.58
C ALA A 8 -8.90 -0.37 -3.15
N PHE A 9 -8.26 0.16 -2.11
CA PHE A 9 -6.97 -0.34 -1.67
C PHE A 9 -6.83 -0.30 -0.14
N GLN A 10 -5.94 -1.14 0.36
CA GLN A 10 -5.42 -1.10 1.71
C GLN A 10 -3.93 -1.37 1.68
N PHE A 11 -3.15 -0.45 2.25
CA PHE A 11 -1.71 -0.58 2.42
C PHE A 11 -1.40 -1.00 3.85
N SER A 12 -0.37 -1.83 4.03
CA SER A 12 0.13 -2.25 5.34
C SER A 12 1.62 -2.55 5.29
N VAL A 13 2.26 -2.57 6.46
CA VAL A 13 3.62 -3.09 6.63
C VAL A 13 3.50 -4.46 7.26
N VAL A 14 4.18 -5.46 6.68
CA VAL A 14 4.19 -6.82 7.20
C VAL A 14 5.27 -6.93 8.25
N SER A 15 4.92 -7.42 9.44
CA SER A 15 5.91 -7.73 10.48
C SER A 15 6.80 -8.89 10.05
N CYS A 16 8.11 -8.76 10.27
CA CYS A 16 9.10 -9.83 10.02
C CYS A 16 9.07 -10.93 11.09
N ASN A 17 8.21 -10.81 12.10
CA ASN A 17 7.97 -11.88 13.06
C ASN A 17 7.26 -13.08 12.39
N LYS A 18 7.35 -14.27 13.01
CA LYS A 18 6.77 -15.51 12.48
C LYS A 18 5.26 -15.46 12.17
N SER A 19 4.52 -14.51 12.74
CA SER A 19 3.09 -14.33 12.49
C SER A 19 2.77 -13.69 11.14
N GLY A 20 3.72 -12.97 10.51
CA GLY A 20 3.46 -12.23 9.25
C GLY A 20 2.32 -11.21 9.36
N GLU A 21 2.09 -10.69 10.57
CA GLU A 21 0.96 -9.80 10.85
C GLU A 21 1.06 -8.49 10.04
N CYS A 22 -0.06 -8.02 9.52
CA CYS A 22 -0.15 -6.76 8.79
C CYS A 22 -0.45 -5.61 9.75
N LEU A 23 0.56 -4.78 10.00
CA LEU A 23 0.49 -3.61 10.86
C LEU A 23 0.32 -2.32 10.04
N ARG A 24 -0.08 -1.24 10.72
CA ARG A 24 -0.24 0.11 10.13
C ARG A 24 -1.10 0.11 8.85
N GLN A 25 -2.27 -0.53 8.94
CA GLN A 25 -3.20 -0.59 7.83
C GLN A 25 -3.78 0.80 7.50
N GLN A 26 -3.75 1.18 6.22
CA GLN A 26 -4.32 2.44 5.75
C GLN A 26 -5.06 2.26 4.42
N GLY A 27 -6.25 2.83 4.34
CA GLY A 27 -7.19 2.58 3.23
C GLY A 27 -8.34 1.69 3.68
N ALA A 28 -9.22 1.36 2.74
CA ALA A 28 -10.38 0.53 3.00
C ALA A 28 -10.82 -0.14 1.70
N LEU A 29 -10.88 -1.47 1.71
CA LEU A 29 -11.20 -2.30 0.53
C LEU A 29 -12.63 -2.11 0.00
N HIS A 30 -13.53 -1.50 0.78
CA HIS A 30 -14.88 -1.16 0.34
C HIS A 30 -15.00 0.29 -0.17
N ARG A 31 -13.95 1.11 -0.06
CA ARG A 31 -13.96 2.53 -0.45
C ARG A 31 -13.21 2.73 -1.76
N PHE A 32 -13.97 2.71 -2.85
CA PHE A 32 -13.45 2.85 -4.20
C PHE A 32 -13.24 4.31 -4.59
N ASN A 33 -12.15 4.56 -5.33
CA ASN A 33 -11.88 5.81 -6.03
C ASN A 33 -11.65 5.50 -7.51
N VAL A 34 -11.79 6.51 -8.37
CA VAL A 34 -11.46 6.39 -9.79
C VAL A 34 -10.02 6.83 -9.99
N TYR A 35 -9.23 5.98 -10.63
CA TYR A 35 -7.84 6.20 -11.03
C TYR A 35 -7.78 6.37 -12.55
N ALA A 36 -7.03 7.35 -13.04
CA ALA A 36 -6.91 7.63 -14.46
C ALA A 36 -5.46 8.02 -14.80
N ALA A 37 -5.09 7.87 -16.07
CA ALA A 37 -3.72 8.06 -16.56
C ALA A 37 -3.14 9.48 -16.31
N ASP A 38 -3.98 10.50 -16.21
CA ASP A 38 -3.61 11.92 -16.10
C ASP A 38 -3.78 12.50 -14.68
N GLY A 39 -4.67 11.92 -13.86
CA GLY A 39 -5.09 12.50 -12.58
C GLY A 39 -4.18 12.23 -11.37
N PHE A 40 -3.26 11.26 -11.42
CA PHE A 40 -2.65 10.70 -10.21
C PHE A 40 -1.12 10.65 -10.21
N ARG A 41 -0.44 11.66 -10.80
CA ARG A 41 1.03 11.75 -10.79
C ARG A 41 1.66 11.80 -9.38
N ASN A 42 0.87 12.13 -8.35
CA ASN A 42 1.32 12.26 -6.95
C ASN A 42 0.54 11.33 -6.00
N TRP A 43 0.10 10.16 -6.47
CA TRP A 43 -0.65 9.24 -5.61
C TRP A 43 0.25 8.48 -4.65
N GLY A 44 -0.19 8.37 -3.39
CA GLY A 44 0.56 7.75 -2.31
C GLY A 44 0.21 8.37 -0.97
N ARG A 45 0.99 7.98 0.05
CA ARG A 45 0.83 8.44 1.42
C ARG A 45 2.23 8.86 1.93
N PRO A 46 2.66 10.11 1.67
CA PRO A 46 4.00 10.56 2.10
C PRO A 46 4.24 10.40 3.61
N GLU A 47 3.16 10.50 4.40
CA GLU A 47 3.19 10.37 5.86
C GLU A 47 2.71 8.98 6.34
N PHE A 48 2.89 7.93 5.54
CA PHE A 48 2.40 6.57 5.89
C PHE A 48 3.01 6.03 7.18
N ILE A 49 4.34 6.12 7.29
CA ILE A 49 5.11 5.74 8.47
C ILE A 49 6.39 6.56 8.50
N LYS A 50 6.82 6.96 9.69
CA LYS A 50 8.12 7.62 9.87
C LYS A 50 9.23 6.60 9.71
N PHE A 51 10.36 7.02 9.15
CA PHE A 51 11.51 6.14 8.96
C PHE A 51 12.00 5.55 10.29
N GLU A 52 12.00 6.34 11.37
CA GLU A 52 12.42 5.88 12.70
C GLU A 52 11.45 4.86 13.31
N GLU A 53 10.16 4.97 12.98
CA GLU A 53 9.16 3.96 13.39
C GLU A 53 9.28 2.67 12.60
N LEU A 54 9.71 2.77 11.34
CA LEU A 54 9.93 1.63 10.46
C LEU A 54 11.18 0.85 10.84
N MET A 55 12.28 1.56 11.13
CA MET A 55 13.56 0.99 11.54
C MET A 55 13.65 0.70 13.03
N GLY A 56 12.69 1.19 13.82
CA GLY A 56 12.69 1.02 15.27
C GLY A 56 12.54 -0.45 15.66
N PRO A 57 13.10 -0.86 16.82
CA PRO A 57 12.98 -2.24 17.32
C PRO A 57 11.52 -2.60 17.70
N LYS A 58 10.63 -1.61 17.68
CA LYS A 58 9.23 -1.76 18.08
C LYS A 58 8.43 -2.34 16.91
N ASN A 59 7.80 -3.49 17.15
CA ASN A 59 6.91 -4.22 16.22
C ASN A 59 7.60 -5.06 15.12
N SER A 60 8.93 -5.14 15.12
CA SER A 60 9.71 -5.96 14.17
C SER A 60 9.23 -5.76 12.73
N LEU A 61 9.25 -4.52 12.24
CA LEU A 61 8.85 -4.19 10.86
C LEU A 61 10.03 -4.29 9.88
N TYR A 62 11.23 -3.98 10.36
CA TYR A 62 12.49 -4.12 9.65
C TYR A 62 13.12 -5.47 9.98
N ASP A 63 13.54 -6.20 8.95
CA ASP A 63 14.34 -7.40 9.06
C ASP A 63 15.82 -7.04 8.98
N GLU A 64 16.50 -7.08 10.13
CA GLU A 64 17.93 -6.77 10.21
C GLU A 64 18.82 -7.76 9.46
N LYS A 65 18.37 -9.01 9.26
CA LYS A 65 19.18 -10.04 8.58
C LYS A 65 19.14 -9.86 7.07
N GLU A 66 17.96 -9.59 6.55
CA GLU A 66 17.73 -9.40 5.12
C GLU A 66 17.91 -7.93 4.69
N ASP A 67 18.14 -7.03 5.65
CA ASP A 67 18.20 -5.57 5.48
C ASP A 67 16.99 -5.03 4.68
N ALA A 68 15.79 -5.46 5.09
CA ALA A 68 14.59 -5.28 4.29
C ALA A 68 13.33 -4.93 5.12
N VAL A 69 12.38 -4.29 4.45
CA VAL A 69 11.01 -4.04 4.95
C VAL A 69 10.03 -4.57 3.92
N THR A 70 9.01 -5.29 4.37
CA THR A 70 7.96 -5.80 3.48
C THR A 70 6.70 -4.93 3.57
N PHE A 71 6.33 -4.32 2.45
CA PHE A 71 5.06 -3.63 2.28
C PHE A 71 4.06 -4.54 1.55
N LYS A 72 2.78 -4.46 1.94
CA LYS A 72 1.68 -5.15 1.27
C LYS A 72 0.64 -4.15 0.81
N ALA A 73 0.17 -4.34 -0.42
CA ALA A 73 -0.98 -3.64 -0.96
C ALA A 73 -2.04 -4.67 -1.34
N GLU A 74 -3.21 -4.56 -0.73
CA GLU A 74 -4.41 -5.26 -1.17
C GLU A 74 -5.21 -4.29 -2.03
N VAL A 75 -5.57 -4.72 -3.24
CA VAL A 75 -6.25 -3.89 -4.22
C VAL A 75 -7.44 -4.67 -4.78
N VAL A 76 -8.61 -4.04 -4.76
CA VAL A 76 -9.81 -4.52 -5.45
C VAL A 76 -10.09 -3.55 -6.59
N ALA A 77 -10.04 -4.05 -7.82
CA ALA A 77 -10.21 -3.25 -9.03
C ALA A 77 -11.39 -3.75 -9.85
N GLU A 78 -12.15 -2.81 -10.42
CA GLU A 78 -13.18 -3.08 -11.42
C GLU A 78 -12.59 -3.07 -12.83
N GLU A 79 -13.37 -3.55 -13.80
CA GLU A 79 -12.99 -3.53 -15.21
C GLU A 79 -12.57 -2.12 -15.66
N PRO A 80 -11.37 -1.96 -16.27
CA PRO A 80 -10.88 -0.66 -16.67
C PRO A 80 -11.53 -0.18 -17.98
N ASN A 81 -11.76 1.12 -18.09
CA ASN A 81 -12.21 1.77 -19.32
C ASN A 81 -11.02 2.21 -20.17
N GLY A 82 -11.16 2.12 -21.50
CA GLY A 82 -10.21 2.73 -22.44
C GLY A 82 -8.87 2.01 -22.58
N MET A 83 -8.79 0.74 -22.19
CA MET A 83 -7.63 -0.17 -22.35
C MET A 83 -7.68 -0.99 -23.66
N ALA A 84 -8.44 -0.54 -24.66
CA ALA A 84 -8.56 -1.18 -25.97
C ALA A 84 -7.36 -0.89 -26.88
#